data_AF-A0A2G6KH47-F1
#
_entry.id   AF-A0A2G6KH47-F1
#
_cell.length_a   1.000
_cell.length_b   1.000
_cell.length_c   1.000
_cell.angle_alpha   90.00
_cell.angle_beta   90.00
_cell.angle_gamma   90.00
#
_symmetry.space_group_name_H-M   'P 1'
#
loop_
_entity.id
_entity.type
_entity.pdbx_description
1 polymer ?
#
loop_
_entity_poly.entity_id
_entity_poly.type
_entity_poly.pdbx_seq_one_letter_code
_entity_poly.pdbx_strand_id
1 'polypeptide(L)'
;MAYQRNNNPNENENEGGLRESRVITINRVAKVVRGGRRFAFTALVVIGDGNGRVGLGYGKAKEVPLAIQKGTEEAKRSLFDVPLAGTTIIHPIIGSTGGARVLLKPAAEGTGVIAGGAARIILEEAGVRDILCKSLGSANHINVARATIDGLKSLQRPDEVAKRRGIPAENFVPKGLLKAYNERQKQMAASAAGANDE
;
A
#
# COMPACT_ATOMS: atom_id res chain seq x y z
N MET A 1 29.01 -26.12 32.07
CA MET A 1 28.59 -24.72 32.32
C MET A 1 29.50 -23.85 31.46
N ALA A 2 29.11 -23.18 30.38
CA ALA A 2 27.82 -22.73 29.88
C ALA A 2 27.75 -22.89 28.36
N TYR A 3 26.55 -23.18 27.84
CA TYR A 3 26.24 -23.31 26.42
C TYR A 3 26.46 -21.97 25.71
N GLN A 4 27.25 -21.95 24.63
CA GLN A 4 27.31 -20.84 23.69
C GLN A 4 25.97 -20.78 22.95
N ARG A 5 25.11 -19.82 23.31
CA ARG A 5 23.89 -19.52 22.56
C ARG A 5 24.29 -18.68 21.34
N ASN A 6 24.39 -19.33 20.18
CA ASN A 6 24.43 -18.67 18.88
C ASN A 6 23.16 -17.82 18.74
N ASN A 7 23.27 -16.51 18.94
CA ASN A 7 22.23 -15.57 18.53
C ASN A 7 22.46 -15.25 17.05
N ASN A 8 21.83 -16.03 16.18
CA ASN A 8 21.64 -15.65 14.78
C ASN A 8 20.57 -14.53 14.76
N PRO A 9 20.88 -13.27 14.39
CA PRO A 9 19.89 -12.18 14.40
C PRO A 9 18.96 -12.20 13.18
N ASN A 10 19.07 -13.22 12.31
CA ASN A 10 18.34 -13.32 11.05
C ASN A 10 17.01 -14.09 11.17
N GLU A 11 16.58 -14.44 12.38
CA GLU A 11 15.30 -15.10 12.69
C GLU A 11 14.17 -14.12 13.07
N ASN A 12 14.23 -12.87 12.62
CA ASN A 12 13.00 -12.10 12.44
C ASN A 12 12.37 -12.49 11.09
N GLU A 13 12.05 -13.78 10.97
CA GLU A 13 11.35 -14.39 9.85
C GLU A 13 10.07 -13.60 9.58
N ASN A 14 9.92 -13.07 8.36
CA ASN A 14 8.67 -12.75 7.69
C ASN A 14 7.42 -12.61 8.61
N GLU A 15 7.41 -11.63 9.52
CA GLU A 15 6.25 -11.38 10.36
C GLU A 15 5.04 -11.05 9.46
N GLY A 16 4.20 -12.04 9.16
CA GLY A 16 2.93 -11.89 8.48
C GLY A 16 2.94 -11.90 6.94
N GLY A 17 3.96 -12.43 6.27
CA GLY A 17 3.98 -12.54 4.80
C GLY A 17 4.17 -11.20 4.05
N LEU A 18 4.74 -10.21 4.73
CA LEU A 18 5.07 -8.91 4.16
C LEU A 18 6.33 -8.98 3.29
N ARG A 19 6.35 -8.24 2.18
CA ARG A 19 7.49 -8.09 1.28
C ARG A 19 8.51 -7.11 1.83
N GLU A 20 9.67 -7.04 1.18
CA GLU A 20 10.70 -6.06 1.49
C GLU A 20 10.17 -4.63 1.33
N SER A 21 10.49 -3.77 2.30
CA SER A 21 10.04 -2.37 2.30
C SER A 21 10.69 -1.60 1.15
N ARG A 22 9.87 -0.90 0.35
CA ARG A 22 10.36 -0.07 -0.76
C ARG A 22 10.36 1.40 -0.41
N VAL A 23 11.44 2.09 -0.78
CA VAL A 23 11.59 3.52 -0.55
C VAL A 23 11.06 4.30 -1.74
N ILE A 24 10.13 5.22 -1.51
CA ILE A 24 9.62 6.14 -2.54
C ILE A 24 10.57 7.31 -2.73
N THR A 25 10.93 7.98 -1.64
CA THR A 25 11.77 9.19 -1.69
C THR A 25 12.56 9.36 -0.40
N ILE A 26 13.76 9.91 -0.55
CA ILE A 26 14.63 10.31 0.55
C ILE A 26 14.93 11.79 0.37
N ASN A 27 14.68 12.59 1.41
CA ASN A 27 15.01 14.01 1.41
C ASN A 27 16.02 14.32 2.50
N ARG A 28 16.97 15.21 2.23
CA ARG A 28 17.82 15.82 3.24
C ARG A 28 17.20 17.16 3.67
N VAL A 29 16.78 17.23 4.92
CA VAL A 29 16.19 18.44 5.53
C VAL A 29 17.20 19.09 6.49
N ALA A 30 17.08 20.40 6.70
CA ALA A 30 18.03 21.15 7.52
C ALA A 30 17.32 22.09 8.51
N LYS A 31 17.81 22.13 9.75
CA LYS A 31 17.46 23.16 10.75
C LYS A 31 18.63 24.13 10.89
N VAL A 32 18.40 25.41 10.65
CA VAL A 32 19.42 26.47 10.84
C VAL A 32 19.57 26.78 12.34
N VAL A 33 20.83 26.91 12.79
CA VAL A 33 21.21 27.26 14.17
C VAL A 33 22.31 28.33 14.13
N ARG A 34 22.61 28.97 15.28
CA ARG A 34 23.58 30.08 15.36
C ARG A 34 24.98 29.75 14.79
N GLY A 35 25.38 28.48 14.81
CA GLY A 35 26.69 28.01 14.31
C GLY A 35 26.64 27.20 13.01
N GLY A 36 25.52 27.17 12.27
CA GLY A 36 25.44 26.45 11.00
C GLY A 36 24.10 25.77 10.74
N ARG A 37 24.12 24.61 10.08
CA ARG A 37 22.90 23.83 9.75
C ARG A 37 23.00 22.42 10.31
N ARG A 38 21.99 21.99 11.06
CA ARG A 38 21.83 20.59 11.48
C ARG A 38 21.01 19.87 10.42
N PHE A 39 21.64 18.92 9.74
CA PHE A 39 20.96 18.07 8.75
C PHE A 39 20.25 16.89 9.41
N ALA A 40 19.17 16.46 8.78
CA ALA A 40 18.48 15.21 9.03
C ALA A 40 17.99 14.65 7.70
N PHE A 41 17.71 13.35 7.66
CA PHE A 41 17.13 12.68 6.52
C PHE A 41 15.71 12.27 6.84
N THR A 42 14.85 12.34 5.83
CA THR A 42 13.47 11.85 5.89
C THR A 42 13.29 10.81 4.80
N ALA A 43 12.67 9.69 5.11
CA ALA A 43 12.38 8.63 4.15
C ALA A 43 10.87 8.36 4.13
N LEU A 44 10.32 8.30 2.92
CA LEU A 44 8.95 7.83 2.69
C LEU A 44 9.03 6.39 2.20
N VAL A 45 8.46 5.48 2.97
CA VAL A 45 8.60 4.03 2.79
C VAL A 45 7.22 3.40 2.64
N VAL A 46 7.13 2.39 1.78
CA VAL A 46 5.95 1.55 1.60
C VAL A 46 6.29 0.12 1.96
N ILE A 47 5.36 -0.56 2.60
CA ILE A 47 5.42 -2.01 2.81
C ILE A 47 4.08 -2.61 2.38
N GLY A 48 4.11 -3.80 1.81
CA GLY A 48 2.91 -4.53 1.43
C GLY A 48 3.17 -6.03 1.31
N ASP A 49 2.11 -6.80 1.16
CA ASP A 49 2.18 -8.26 0.97
C ASP A 49 2.07 -8.66 -0.52
N GLY A 50 1.83 -7.69 -1.42
CA GLY A 50 1.54 -7.97 -2.82
C GLY A 50 0.20 -8.69 -3.05
N ASN A 51 -0.65 -8.78 -2.02
CA ASN A 51 -1.92 -9.50 -2.04
C ASN A 51 -3.07 -8.67 -1.40
N GLY A 52 -2.98 -7.35 -1.49
CA GLY A 52 -4.04 -6.46 -1.05
C GLY A 52 -3.83 -5.86 0.33
N ARG A 53 -2.67 -5.99 0.97
CA ARG A 53 -2.31 -5.17 2.15
C ARG A 53 -1.16 -4.24 1.82
N VAL A 54 -1.33 -2.98 2.19
CA VAL A 54 -0.30 -1.95 2.00
C VAL A 54 -0.29 -0.97 3.16
N GLY A 55 0.90 -0.47 3.49
CA GLY A 55 1.15 0.50 4.53
C GLY A 55 2.14 1.55 4.04
N LEU A 56 2.01 2.78 4.54
CA LEU A 56 2.85 3.92 4.19
C LEU A 56 3.44 4.51 5.47
N GLY A 57 4.75 4.64 5.55
CA GLY A 57 5.44 5.20 6.69
C GLY A 57 6.36 6.37 6.32
N TYR A 58 6.59 7.26 7.28
CA TYR A 58 7.39 8.45 7.14
C TYR A 58 8.44 8.54 8.27
N GLY A 59 9.65 8.08 7.97
CA GLY A 59 10.73 8.10 8.94
C GLY A 59 11.55 9.39 8.88
N LYS A 60 12.08 9.82 10.03
CA LYS A 60 13.07 10.89 10.12
C LYS A 60 14.18 10.55 11.12
N ALA A 61 15.42 10.71 10.69
CA ALA A 61 16.61 10.43 11.51
C ALA A 61 17.81 11.28 11.10
N LYS A 62 18.94 11.14 11.83
CA LYS A 62 20.21 11.80 11.47
C LYS A 62 20.93 11.09 10.32
N GLU A 63 20.66 9.80 10.14
CA GLU A 63 21.26 8.93 9.12
C GLU A 63 20.17 8.32 8.25
N VAL A 64 20.50 7.99 7.01
CA VAL A 64 19.55 7.45 6.04
C VAL A 64 19.01 6.07 6.45
N PRO A 65 19.84 5.08 6.82
CA PRO A 65 19.33 3.75 7.17
C PRO A 65 18.37 3.79 8.37
N LEU A 66 18.68 4.59 9.39
CA LEU A 66 17.82 4.77 10.55
C LEU A 66 16.49 5.49 10.20
N ALA A 67 16.49 6.37 9.21
CA ALA A 67 15.26 6.99 8.72
C ALA A 67 14.39 5.97 7.99
N ILE A 68 14.99 5.09 7.17
CA ILE A 68 14.26 4.01 6.48
C ILE A 68 13.66 3.06 7.51
N GLN A 69 14.45 2.60 8.50
CA GLN A 69 13.97 1.69 9.55
C GLN A 69 12.75 2.24 10.30
N LYS A 70 12.79 3.51 10.71
CA LYS A 70 11.64 4.18 11.35
C LYS A 70 10.44 4.28 10.42
N GLY A 71 10.67 4.54 9.13
CA GLY A 71 9.63 4.55 8.11
C GLY A 71 8.99 3.17 7.96
N THR A 72 9.78 2.09 7.96
CA THR A 72 9.30 0.71 7.87
C THR A 72 8.47 0.32 9.10
N GLU A 73 8.92 0.67 10.31
CA GLU A 73 8.15 0.42 11.54
C GLU A 73 6.80 1.16 11.55
N GLU A 74 6.77 2.42 11.10
CA GLU A 74 5.52 3.18 10.96
C GLU A 74 4.62 2.57 9.88
N ALA A 75 5.20 2.15 8.75
CA ALA A 75 4.45 1.54 7.66
C ALA A 75 3.76 0.24 8.12
N LYS A 76 4.47 -0.62 8.87
CA LYS A 76 3.92 -1.85 9.47
C LYS A 76 2.71 -1.55 10.37
N ARG A 77 2.74 -0.48 11.17
CA ARG A 77 1.61 -0.08 12.02
C ARG A 77 0.42 0.46 11.25
N SER A 78 0.65 0.97 10.04
CA SER A 78 -0.35 1.63 9.19
C SER A 78 -0.98 0.72 8.12
N LEU A 79 -0.73 -0.59 8.17
CA LEU A 79 -1.25 -1.55 7.21
C LEU A 79 -2.78 -1.53 7.14
N PHE A 80 -3.31 -1.57 5.93
CA PHE A 80 -4.74 -1.70 5.68
C PHE A 80 -5.00 -2.57 4.46
N ASP A 81 -6.19 -3.19 4.41
CA ASP A 81 -6.63 -4.01 3.29
C ASP A 81 -7.22 -3.16 2.16
N VAL A 82 -6.76 -3.40 0.95
CA VAL A 82 -7.21 -2.79 -0.30
C VAL A 82 -8.28 -3.68 -0.95
N PRO A 83 -9.48 -3.15 -1.24
CA PRO A 83 -10.50 -3.85 -1.98
C PRO A 83 -10.10 -4.10 -3.45
N LEU A 84 -9.74 -5.35 -3.79
CA LEU A 84 -9.33 -5.76 -5.13
C LEU A 84 -10.34 -6.73 -5.77
N ALA A 85 -10.47 -6.66 -7.09
CA ALA A 85 -11.25 -7.59 -7.90
C ALA A 85 -10.29 -8.22 -8.95
N GLY A 86 -9.90 -9.48 -8.73
CA GLY A 86 -8.84 -10.12 -9.52
C GLY A 86 -7.52 -9.35 -9.42
N THR A 87 -7.10 -8.76 -10.54
CA THR A 87 -5.84 -8.01 -10.67
C THR A 87 -5.99 -6.48 -10.55
N THR A 88 -7.23 -5.96 -10.49
CA THR A 88 -7.54 -4.53 -10.55
C THR A 88 -8.38 -4.04 -9.36
N ILE A 89 -8.64 -2.74 -9.29
CA ILE A 89 -9.50 -2.10 -8.28
C ILE A 89 -10.99 -2.17 -8.68
N ILE A 90 -11.90 -1.92 -7.75
CA ILE A 90 -13.34 -2.15 -7.98
C ILE A 90 -13.99 -1.06 -8.86
N HIS A 91 -13.66 0.20 -8.62
CA HIS A 91 -14.30 1.32 -9.30
C HIS A 91 -13.34 2.51 -9.40
N PRO A 92 -13.56 3.43 -10.36
CA PRO A 92 -12.74 4.63 -10.46
C PRO A 92 -12.97 5.53 -9.24
N ILE A 93 -11.88 6.00 -8.64
CA ILE A 93 -11.90 6.89 -7.48
C ILE A 93 -10.84 7.98 -7.65
N ILE A 94 -11.10 9.15 -7.06
CA ILE A 94 -10.10 10.22 -6.96
C ILE A 94 -9.75 10.36 -5.48
N GLY A 95 -8.54 9.97 -5.12
CA GLY A 95 -8.00 10.21 -3.79
C GLY A 95 -7.43 11.63 -3.67
N SER A 96 -7.55 12.25 -2.50
CA SER A 96 -7.12 13.63 -2.31
C SER A 96 -6.43 13.85 -0.97
N THR A 97 -5.34 14.62 -0.97
CA THR A 97 -4.66 15.03 0.25
C THR A 97 -3.98 16.37 0.04
N GLY A 98 -4.40 17.38 0.79
CA GLY A 98 -3.95 18.75 0.58
C GLY A 98 -4.19 19.18 -0.87
N GLY A 99 -3.14 19.58 -1.58
CA GLY A 99 -3.19 19.94 -3.01
C GLY A 99 -2.96 18.79 -4.00
N ALA A 100 -2.76 17.55 -3.54
CA ALA A 100 -2.62 16.39 -4.43
C ALA A 100 -3.98 15.74 -4.70
N ARG A 101 -4.21 15.38 -5.96
CA ARG A 101 -5.37 14.60 -6.41
C ARG A 101 -4.88 13.48 -7.31
N VAL A 102 -5.24 12.24 -7.00
CA VAL A 102 -4.80 11.06 -7.75
C VAL A 102 -6.02 10.32 -8.24
N LEU A 103 -6.19 10.27 -9.56
CA LEU A 103 -7.20 9.44 -10.20
C LEU A 103 -6.69 8.00 -10.24
N LEU A 104 -7.45 7.08 -9.69
CA LEU A 104 -7.27 5.64 -9.76
C LEU A 104 -8.42 5.08 -10.59
N LYS A 105 -8.13 4.44 -11.72
CA LYS A 105 -9.13 3.87 -12.62
C LYS A 105 -8.83 2.39 -12.88
N PRO A 106 -9.82 1.49 -12.73
CA PRO A 106 -9.63 0.08 -13.05
C PRO A 106 -9.30 -0.12 -14.53
N ALA A 107 -8.52 -1.16 -14.79
CA ALA A 107 -8.06 -1.51 -16.13
C ALA A 107 -8.37 -2.98 -16.44
N ALA A 108 -8.35 -3.32 -17.72
CA ALA A 108 -8.49 -4.72 -18.15
C ALA A 108 -7.21 -5.50 -17.84
N GLU A 109 -7.35 -6.81 -17.70
CA GLU A 109 -6.22 -7.72 -17.46
C GLU A 109 -5.15 -7.56 -18.55
N GLY A 110 -3.88 -7.48 -18.15
CA GLY A 110 -2.74 -7.32 -19.05
C GLY A 110 -2.38 -5.87 -19.39
N THR A 111 -3.03 -4.87 -18.77
CA THR A 111 -2.68 -3.44 -18.92
C THR A 111 -1.39 -3.09 -18.18
N GLY A 112 -1.13 -3.76 -17.06
CA GLY A 112 -0.02 -3.40 -16.17
C GLY A 112 -0.29 -2.16 -15.31
N VAL A 113 0.71 -1.79 -14.50
CA VAL A 113 0.64 -0.65 -13.58
C VAL A 113 1.11 0.64 -14.26
N ILE A 114 0.14 1.40 -14.79
CA ILE A 114 0.39 2.69 -15.43
C ILE A 114 0.15 3.80 -14.39
N ALA A 115 1.22 4.19 -13.69
CA ALA A 115 1.17 5.17 -12.62
C ALA A 115 2.46 6.01 -12.55
N GLY A 116 2.39 7.19 -11.91
CA GLY A 116 3.58 7.99 -11.57
C GLY A 116 4.37 7.35 -10.42
N GLY A 117 5.64 7.73 -10.23
CA GLY A 117 6.60 7.03 -9.35
C GLY A 117 6.07 6.67 -7.95
N ALA A 118 5.56 7.65 -7.19
CA ALA A 118 5.05 7.40 -5.84
C ALA A 118 3.83 6.46 -5.82
N ALA A 119 2.87 6.66 -6.73
CA ALA A 119 1.67 5.83 -6.80
C ALA A 119 1.98 4.42 -7.33
N ARG A 120 2.92 4.29 -8.28
CA ARG A 120 3.35 3.01 -8.84
C ARG A 120 3.88 2.08 -7.75
N ILE A 121 4.81 2.56 -6.92
CA ILE A 121 5.41 1.75 -5.84
C ILE A 121 4.31 1.26 -4.88
N ILE A 122 3.37 2.14 -4.50
CA ILE A 122 2.24 1.78 -3.63
C ILE A 122 1.35 0.71 -4.25
N LEU A 123 1.00 0.86 -5.53
CA LEU A 123 0.09 -0.05 -6.23
C LEU A 123 0.73 -1.43 -6.45
N GLU A 124 2.03 -1.47 -6.76
CA GLU A 124 2.80 -2.72 -6.89
C GLU A 124 2.89 -3.46 -5.54
N GLU A 125 3.17 -2.76 -4.44
CA GLU A 125 3.21 -3.36 -3.10
C GLU A 125 1.83 -3.77 -2.59
N ALA A 126 0.77 -3.08 -3.01
CA ALA A 126 -0.60 -3.49 -2.75
C ALA A 126 -1.03 -4.73 -3.56
N GLY A 127 -0.24 -5.17 -4.53
CA GLY A 127 -0.58 -6.33 -5.37
C GLY A 127 -1.49 -6.02 -6.56
N VAL A 128 -1.69 -4.74 -6.89
CA VAL A 128 -2.44 -4.32 -8.07
C VAL A 128 -1.57 -4.54 -9.29
N ARG A 129 -2.04 -5.34 -10.25
CA ARG A 129 -1.29 -5.59 -11.49
C ARG A 129 -1.78 -4.72 -12.64
N ASP A 130 -3.08 -4.43 -12.68
CA ASP A 130 -3.70 -3.70 -13.79
C ASP A 130 -4.44 -2.46 -13.27
N ILE A 131 -3.90 -1.27 -13.57
CA ILE A 131 -4.51 0.00 -13.16
C ILE A 131 -4.01 1.18 -13.98
N LEU A 132 -4.92 2.11 -14.26
CA LEU A 132 -4.60 3.42 -14.82
C LEU A 132 -4.63 4.47 -13.71
N CYS A 133 -3.51 5.14 -13.49
CA CYS A 133 -3.37 6.13 -12.45
C CYS A 133 -2.74 7.42 -12.97
N LYS A 134 -3.34 8.57 -12.61
CA LYS A 134 -2.81 9.90 -12.97
C LYS A 134 -2.88 10.85 -11.79
N SER A 135 -1.76 11.52 -11.50
CA SER A 135 -1.75 12.68 -10.60
C SER A 135 -2.25 13.92 -11.37
N LEU A 136 -3.27 14.59 -10.81
CA LEU A 136 -4.01 15.73 -11.38
C LEU A 136 -3.81 17.02 -10.57
N GLY A 137 -2.81 17.04 -9.70
CA GLY A 137 -2.55 18.16 -8.79
C GLY A 137 -1.07 18.28 -8.45
N SER A 138 -0.75 18.41 -7.17
CA SER A 138 0.63 18.53 -6.70
C SER A 138 1.52 17.36 -7.14
N ALA A 139 2.75 17.66 -7.54
CA ALA A 139 3.80 16.69 -7.84
C ALA A 139 4.60 16.23 -6.60
N ASN A 140 4.25 16.71 -5.39
CA ASN A 140 4.95 16.33 -4.17
C ASN A 140 4.70 14.85 -3.83
N HIS A 141 5.77 14.04 -3.82
CA HIS A 141 5.74 12.61 -3.52
C HIS A 141 4.99 12.25 -2.23
N ILE A 142 5.13 13.06 -1.16
CA ILE A 142 4.46 12.79 0.12
C ILE A 142 2.94 12.94 -0.03
N ASN A 143 2.49 14.02 -0.66
CA ASN A 143 1.07 14.27 -0.84
C ASN A 143 0.45 13.33 -1.88
N VAL A 144 1.18 13.01 -2.94
CA VAL A 144 0.75 12.01 -3.93
C VAL A 144 0.61 10.63 -3.27
N ALA A 145 1.59 10.20 -2.47
CA ALA A 145 1.50 8.94 -1.75
C ALA A 145 0.30 8.89 -0.81
N ARG A 146 0.10 9.94 0.00
CA ARG A 146 -1.05 10.03 0.91
C ARG A 146 -2.38 10.06 0.17
N ALA A 147 -2.47 10.81 -0.95
CA ALA A 147 -3.66 10.86 -1.78
C ALA A 147 -3.96 9.50 -2.44
N THR A 148 -2.94 8.75 -2.85
CA THR A 148 -3.12 7.37 -3.34
C THR A 148 -3.69 6.47 -2.24
N ILE A 149 -3.15 6.53 -1.03
CA ILE A 149 -3.66 5.75 0.12
C ILE A 149 -5.10 6.16 0.47
N ASP A 150 -5.42 7.45 0.47
CA ASP A 150 -6.78 7.97 0.67
C ASP A 150 -7.77 7.42 -0.37
N GLY A 151 -7.36 7.41 -1.65
CA GLY A 151 -8.15 6.82 -2.72
C GLY A 151 -8.39 5.32 -2.52
N LEU A 152 -7.34 4.56 -2.16
CA LEU A 152 -7.45 3.13 -1.90
C LEU A 152 -8.35 2.81 -0.69
N LYS A 153 -8.27 3.62 0.38
CA LYS A 153 -9.14 3.49 1.56
C LYS A 153 -10.60 3.85 1.28
N SER A 154 -10.83 4.73 0.31
CA SER A 154 -12.17 5.15 -0.11
C SER A 154 -12.87 4.13 -1.01
N LEU A 155 -12.16 3.09 -1.47
CA LEU A 155 -12.77 2.00 -2.22
C LEU A 155 -13.79 1.25 -1.35
N GLN A 156 -14.88 0.83 -1.98
CA GLN A 156 -15.99 0.16 -1.33
C GLN A 156 -16.14 -1.23 -1.94
N ARG A 157 -16.29 -2.24 -1.07
CA ARG A 157 -16.51 -3.62 -1.50
C ARG A 157 -17.95 -3.81 -2.01
N PRO A 158 -18.17 -4.54 -3.11
CA PRO A 158 -19.51 -4.88 -3.59
C PRO A 158 -20.41 -5.45 -2.49
N ASP A 159 -19.88 -6.33 -1.65
CA ASP A 159 -20.64 -7.01 -0.60
C ASP A 159 -21.15 -6.04 0.47
N GLU A 160 -20.30 -5.08 0.87
CA GLU A 160 -20.64 -4.07 1.87
C GLU A 160 -21.70 -3.11 1.34
N VAL A 161 -21.59 -2.73 0.07
CA VAL A 161 -22.57 -1.85 -0.59
C VAL A 161 -23.91 -2.58 -0.77
N ALA A 162 -23.89 -3.85 -1.15
CA ALA A 162 -25.10 -4.67 -1.28
C ALA A 162 -25.81 -4.81 0.07
N LYS A 163 -25.08 -5.12 1.15
CA LYS A 163 -25.63 -5.17 2.52
C LYS A 163 -26.21 -3.84 2.97
N ARG A 164 -25.53 -2.72 2.69
CA ARG A 164 -25.99 -1.38 3.06
C ARG A 164 -27.26 -0.97 2.32
N ARG A 165 -27.38 -1.34 1.03
CA ARG A 165 -28.52 -0.95 0.18
C ARG A 165 -29.67 -1.95 0.19
N GLY A 166 -29.46 -3.18 0.66
CA GLY A 166 -30.47 -4.25 0.62
C GLY A 166 -30.79 -4.75 -0.80
N ILE A 167 -29.91 -4.47 -1.77
CA ILE A 167 -30.07 -4.83 -3.19
C ILE A 167 -28.92 -5.77 -3.56
N PRO A 168 -29.15 -6.83 -4.36
CA PRO A 168 -28.08 -7.73 -4.79
C PRO A 168 -26.98 -6.99 -5.58
N ALA A 169 -25.73 -7.42 -5.42
CA ALA A 169 -24.56 -6.82 -6.06
C ALA A 169 -24.64 -6.81 -7.59
N GLU A 170 -25.36 -7.77 -8.17
CA GLU A 170 -25.58 -7.91 -9.61
C GLU A 170 -26.26 -6.70 -10.24
N ASN A 171 -27.04 -5.95 -9.47
CA ASN A 171 -27.82 -4.82 -10.00
C ASN A 171 -26.98 -3.56 -10.24
N PHE A 172 -25.84 -3.41 -9.56
CA PHE A 172 -25.02 -2.19 -9.64
C PHE A 172 -23.56 -2.44 -10.01
N VAL A 173 -23.07 -3.69 -9.95
CA VAL A 173 -21.72 -4.05 -10.36
C VAL A 173 -21.74 -4.76 -11.71
N PRO A 174 -20.86 -4.39 -12.66
CA PRO A 174 -20.71 -5.13 -13.91
C PRO A 174 -20.40 -6.62 -13.66
N LYS A 175 -21.07 -7.51 -14.40
CA LYS A 175 -20.98 -8.97 -14.22
C LYS A 175 -19.53 -9.52 -14.23
N GLY A 176 -18.69 -9.03 -15.13
CA GLY A 176 -17.29 -9.44 -15.22
C GLY A 176 -16.49 -9.10 -13.96
N LEU A 177 -16.70 -7.91 -13.40
CA LEU A 177 -16.04 -7.46 -12.19
C LEU A 177 -16.52 -8.22 -10.95
N LEU A 178 -17.83 -8.47 -10.85
CA LEU A 178 -18.41 -9.24 -9.76
C LEU A 178 -17.86 -10.68 -9.74
N LYS A 179 -17.72 -11.30 -10.92
CA LYS A 179 -17.10 -12.62 -11.06
C LYS A 179 -15.65 -12.61 -10.56
N ALA A 180 -14.82 -11.68 -11.04
CA ALA A 180 -13.42 -11.56 -10.63
C ALA A 180 -13.27 -11.30 -9.12
N TYR A 181 -14.16 -10.49 -8.55
CA TYR A 181 -14.19 -10.23 -7.11
C TYR A 181 -14.54 -11.49 -6.31
N ASN A 182 -15.59 -12.21 -6.70
CA ASN A 182 -16.02 -13.44 -6.02
C ASN A 182 -14.98 -14.56 -6.12
N GLU A 183 -14.33 -14.72 -7.28
CA GLU A 183 -13.23 -15.67 -7.47
C GLU A 183 -12.05 -15.34 -6.55
N ARG A 184 -11.68 -14.07 -6.45
CA ARG A 184 -10.64 -13.63 -5.52
C ARG A 184 -11.02 -13.88 -4.06
N GLN A 185 -12.26 -13.59 -3.65
CA GLN A 185 -12.71 -13.88 -2.28
C GLN A 185 -12.64 -15.38 -1.96
N LYS A 186 -13.02 -16.25 -2.91
CA LYS A 186 -12.86 -17.71 -2.76
C LYS A 186 -11.39 -18.11 -2.61
N GLN A 187 -10.49 -17.54 -3.42
CA GLN A 187 -9.05 -17.79 -3.32
C GLN A 187 -8.47 -17.33 -1.97
N MET A 188 -8.87 -16.15 -1.49
CA MET A 188 -8.45 -15.65 -0.17
C MET A 188 -9.01 -16.50 0.97
N ALA A 189 -10.26 -16.95 0.87
CA ALA A 189 -10.85 -17.86 1.85
C ALA A 189 -10.15 -19.24 1.86
N ALA A 190 -9.82 -19.78 0.68
CA ALA A 190 -9.11 -21.06 0.56
C ALA A 190 -7.68 -20.98 1.11
N SER A 191 -6.95 -19.90 0.82
CA SER A 191 -5.60 -19.69 1.37
C SER A 191 -5.62 -19.46 2.89
N ALA A 192 -6.65 -18.78 3.42
CA ALA A 192 -6.82 -18.65 4.86
C ALA A 192 -7.21 -19.97 5.56
N ALA A 193 -7.94 -20.87 4.88
CA ALA A 193 -8.28 -22.18 5.42
C ALA A 193 -7.06 -23.11 5.49
N GLY A 194 -6.24 -23.16 4.44
CA GLY A 194 -5.02 -23.99 4.42
C GLY A 194 -3.93 -23.56 5.40
N ALA A 195 -3.90 -22.28 5.81
CA ALA A 195 -2.93 -21.77 6.78
C ALA A 195 -3.25 -22.11 8.26
N ASN A 196 -4.45 -22.66 8.54
CA ASN A 196 -4.84 -23.06 9.90
C ASN A 196 -4.74 -24.58 10.14
N ASP A 197 -4.44 -25.37 9.09
CA ASP A 197 -4.30 -26.82 9.12
C ASP A 197 -2.82 -27.29 9.18
N GLU A 198 -1.86 -26.35 9.16
CA GLU A 198 -0.42 -26.54 9.43
C GLU A 198 -0.02 -25.88 10.76
#